data_AF-A0A2C6A5V3-F1
#
_entry.id   AF-A0A2C6A5V3-F1
#
_cell.length_a   1.000
_cell.length_b   1.000
_cell.length_c   1.000
_cell.angle_alpha   90.00
_cell.angle_beta   90.00
_cell.angle_gamma   90.00
#
_symmetry.space_group_name_H-M   'P 1'
#
loop_
_entity.id
_entity.type
_entity.pdbx_description
1 polymer ?
#
loop_
_entity_poly.entity_id
_entity_poly.type
_entity_poly.pdbx_seq_one_letter_code
_entity_poly.pdbx_strand_id
1 'polypeptide(L)'
;MTAIANYVCGSMRTGLEIEYDVSGLSNRYVTNGWENFNEGIDWASYMLSRLPSGLVNSLQEASTLSYVDLIHDINRALRKTEIRTRHDTLIWFDRAAESHREICWSESNVGKNIMEHDNIMAAILNIMTDPSSIQNEGLGRVFFDVNSRLLKTDAPHCLRPEDNDYAKISNLIKTYYLEHYNKETVDGFRDTLRPYSHPFLRAVRSASQNSYTCTATDDCHIPLRFGHLYVPTGFRDYLIKLRAALDPPVPVCITLGDAKVPSDSYWISISDTFE
;
A
#
# COMPACT_ATOMS: atom_id res chain seq x y z
N MET A 1 -22.30 -13.62 -13.02
CA MET A 1 -20.88 -13.47 -12.66
C MET A 1 -20.84 -12.89 -11.27
N THR A 2 -20.19 -13.57 -10.33
CA THR A 2 -20.12 -13.11 -8.93
C THR A 2 -18.98 -12.11 -8.78
N ALA A 3 -19.23 -10.99 -8.12
CA ALA A 3 -18.24 -9.97 -7.80
C ALA A 3 -18.07 -9.86 -6.29
N ILE A 4 -16.91 -9.36 -5.85
CA ILE A 4 -16.68 -8.88 -4.49
C ILE A 4 -17.76 -7.83 -4.19
N ALA A 5 -18.35 -7.92 -2.99
CA ALA A 5 -19.52 -7.12 -2.64
C ALA A 5 -19.19 -5.61 -2.58
N ASN A 6 -20.26 -4.80 -2.67
CA ASN A 6 -20.24 -3.35 -2.81
C ASN A 6 -19.36 -2.63 -1.77
N TYR A 7 -19.02 -1.38 -2.07
CA TYR A 7 -18.45 -0.45 -1.10
C TYR A 7 -19.41 -0.22 0.08
N VAL A 8 -18.96 -0.51 1.31
CA VAL A 8 -19.82 -0.39 2.51
C VAL A 8 -19.34 0.68 3.50
N CYS A 9 -18.17 1.27 3.29
CA CYS A 9 -17.62 2.26 4.22
C CYS A 9 -18.08 3.69 3.89
N GLY A 10 -19.33 4.04 4.18
CA GLY A 10 -19.86 5.40 3.97
C GLY A 10 -18.99 6.54 4.58
N SER A 11 -18.19 6.24 5.61
CA SER A 11 -17.24 7.16 6.25
C SER A 11 -15.98 7.47 5.45
N MET A 12 -15.69 6.73 4.37
CA MET A 12 -14.57 6.97 3.45
C MET A 12 -15.00 7.66 2.14
N ARG A 13 -16.30 7.94 1.96
CA ARG A 13 -16.90 8.40 0.70
C ARG A 13 -16.85 9.93 0.61
N THR A 14 -16.27 10.47 -0.46
CA THR A 14 -16.44 11.88 -0.84
C THR A 14 -16.90 11.95 -2.30
N GLY A 15 -18.16 11.59 -2.55
CA GLY A 15 -18.89 12.04 -3.75
C GLY A 15 -19.30 10.98 -4.79
N LEU A 16 -20.60 10.98 -5.09
CA LEU A 16 -21.33 10.54 -6.30
C LEU A 16 -21.29 9.06 -6.75
N GLU A 17 -22.50 8.51 -6.93
CA GLU A 17 -22.77 7.25 -7.64
C GLU A 17 -22.94 7.51 -9.13
N ILE A 18 -22.27 6.69 -9.95
CA ILE A 18 -22.50 6.60 -11.39
C ILE A 18 -22.78 5.14 -11.74
N GLU A 19 -23.89 4.93 -12.45
CA GLU A 19 -24.36 3.64 -12.97
C GLU A 19 -23.76 3.40 -14.37
N TYR A 20 -23.35 2.17 -14.69
CA TYR A 20 -22.76 1.85 -16.00
C TYR A 20 -23.29 0.59 -16.67
N ASP A 21 -23.28 0.67 -18.00
CA ASP A 21 -23.65 -0.30 -19.01
C ASP A 21 -22.50 -1.29 -19.30
N VAL A 22 -22.82 -2.58 -19.25
CA VAL A 22 -21.91 -3.74 -19.33
C VAL A 22 -21.62 -4.14 -20.79
N SER A 23 -22.13 -3.38 -21.78
CA SER A 23 -22.13 -3.75 -23.20
C SER A 23 -20.76 -3.69 -23.91
N GLY A 24 -19.71 -3.16 -23.27
CA GLY A 24 -18.36 -3.01 -23.86
C GLY A 24 -17.32 -4.06 -23.46
N LEU A 25 -17.64 -4.98 -22.54
CA LEU A 25 -16.67 -5.98 -22.05
C LEU A 25 -16.49 -7.10 -23.08
N SER A 26 -15.24 -7.42 -23.42
CA SER A 26 -14.91 -8.48 -24.38
C SER A 26 -15.58 -9.80 -23.97
N ASN A 27 -16.36 -10.41 -24.89
CA ASN A 27 -17.18 -11.60 -24.67
C ASN A 27 -16.40 -12.91 -24.40
N ARG A 28 -15.11 -12.84 -24.03
CA ARG A 28 -14.31 -14.02 -23.65
C ARG A 28 -14.19 -14.08 -22.13
N TYR A 29 -15.25 -14.54 -21.48
CA TYR A 29 -15.21 -14.83 -20.06
C TYR A 29 -14.69 -16.25 -19.85
N VAL A 30 -13.60 -16.36 -19.10
CA VAL A 30 -13.07 -17.65 -18.68
C VAL A 30 -13.86 -18.10 -17.46
N THR A 31 -14.83 -18.98 -17.70
CA THR A 31 -15.71 -19.52 -16.65
C THR A 31 -15.05 -20.65 -15.85
N ASN A 32 -13.95 -21.23 -16.35
CA ASN A 32 -13.16 -22.29 -15.70
C ASN A 32 -11.65 -22.18 -16.08
N GLY A 33 -10.95 -21.16 -15.56
CA GLY A 33 -9.58 -20.82 -15.99
C GLY A 33 -8.47 -21.67 -15.38
N TRP A 34 -8.81 -22.57 -14.46
CA TRP A 34 -7.86 -23.31 -13.64
C TRP A 34 -7.07 -24.37 -14.42
N GLU A 35 -7.64 -24.91 -15.50
CA GLU A 35 -7.09 -26.10 -16.17
C GLU A 35 -6.04 -25.78 -17.24
N ASN A 36 -5.85 -24.52 -17.63
CA ASN A 36 -4.89 -24.14 -18.66
C ASN A 36 -4.24 -22.77 -18.35
N PHE A 37 -3.17 -22.77 -17.54
CA PHE A 37 -2.28 -21.62 -17.36
C PHE A 37 -1.43 -21.33 -18.61
N ASN A 38 -2.04 -21.40 -19.80
CA ASN A 38 -1.39 -21.11 -21.07
C ASN A 38 -1.37 -19.60 -21.36
N GLU A 39 -0.37 -19.21 -22.12
CA GLU A 39 -0.20 -17.88 -22.71
C GLU A 39 -1.41 -17.55 -23.61
N GLY A 40 -2.36 -16.75 -23.11
CA GLY A 40 -3.58 -16.42 -23.86
C GLY A 40 -4.77 -16.01 -23.00
N ILE A 41 -4.74 -16.30 -21.70
CA ILE A 41 -5.75 -15.82 -20.74
C ILE A 41 -5.43 -14.37 -20.33
N ASP A 42 -6.42 -13.50 -20.49
CA ASP A 42 -6.38 -12.13 -19.97
C ASP A 42 -6.75 -12.13 -18.48
N TRP A 43 -5.73 -12.42 -17.65
CA TRP A 43 -5.87 -12.48 -16.20
C TRP A 43 -6.29 -11.15 -15.60
N ALA A 44 -5.84 -10.03 -16.17
CA ALA A 44 -6.25 -8.71 -15.73
C ALA A 44 -7.75 -8.47 -15.93
N SER A 45 -8.30 -8.79 -17.11
CA SER A 45 -9.75 -8.71 -17.35
C SER A 45 -10.55 -9.55 -16.36
N TYR A 46 -10.10 -10.80 -16.13
CA TYR A 46 -10.74 -11.69 -15.16
C TYR A 46 -10.70 -11.11 -13.74
N MET A 47 -9.58 -10.54 -13.32
CA MET A 47 -9.45 -9.91 -12.00
C MET A 47 -10.33 -8.68 -11.84
N LEU A 48 -10.30 -7.77 -12.82
CA LEU A 48 -11.08 -6.55 -12.80
C LEU A 48 -12.59 -6.86 -12.80
N SER A 49 -13.03 -7.92 -13.46
CA SER A 49 -14.44 -8.33 -13.43
C SER A 49 -14.91 -8.87 -12.06
N ARG A 50 -13.98 -9.13 -11.13
CA ARG A 50 -14.30 -9.53 -9.74
C ARG A 50 -14.31 -8.36 -8.77
N LEU A 51 -13.73 -7.22 -9.15
CA LEU A 51 -13.72 -6.02 -8.33
C LEU A 51 -15.07 -5.28 -8.38
N PRO A 52 -15.43 -4.52 -7.33
CA PRO A 52 -16.52 -3.56 -7.41
C PRO A 52 -16.24 -2.54 -8.52
N SER A 53 -17.25 -2.23 -9.34
CA SER A 53 -17.12 -1.28 -10.45
C SER A 53 -16.63 0.10 -9.99
N GLY A 54 -17.09 0.56 -8.82
CA GLY A 54 -16.63 1.82 -8.23
C GLY A 54 -15.12 1.87 -8.02
N LEU A 55 -14.51 0.77 -7.56
CA LEU A 55 -13.05 0.70 -7.39
C LEU A 55 -12.33 0.70 -8.75
N VAL A 56 -12.87 -0.02 -9.74
CA VAL A 56 -12.32 -0.01 -11.11
C VAL A 56 -12.33 1.41 -11.69
N ASN A 57 -13.42 2.15 -11.51
CA ASN A 57 -13.53 3.55 -11.95
C ASN A 57 -12.50 4.42 -11.24
N SER A 58 -12.38 4.32 -9.90
CA SER A 58 -11.38 5.09 -9.16
C SER A 58 -9.95 4.78 -9.61
N LEU A 59 -9.65 3.52 -9.96
CA LEU A 59 -8.34 3.14 -10.50
C LEU A 59 -8.08 3.78 -11.87
N GLN A 60 -9.06 3.77 -12.77
CA GLN A 60 -8.93 4.40 -14.09
C GLN A 60 -8.74 5.91 -13.99
N GLU A 61 -9.57 6.57 -13.18
CA GLU A 61 -9.49 8.02 -12.95
C GLU A 61 -8.15 8.43 -12.35
N ALA A 62 -7.71 7.73 -11.29
CA ALA A 62 -6.49 8.05 -10.58
C ALA A 62 -5.21 7.74 -11.39
N SER A 63 -5.23 6.71 -12.23
CA SER A 63 -4.10 6.37 -13.10
C SER A 63 -4.11 7.10 -14.43
N THR A 64 -5.20 7.79 -14.78
CA THR A 64 -5.45 8.38 -16.11
C THR A 64 -5.38 7.36 -17.26
N LEU A 65 -5.54 6.07 -16.96
CA LEU A 65 -5.48 4.98 -17.93
C LEU A 65 -6.87 4.67 -18.49
N SER A 66 -6.93 4.32 -19.78
CA SER A 66 -8.11 3.66 -20.32
C SER A 66 -8.27 2.27 -19.69
N TYR A 67 -9.48 1.69 -19.76
CA TYR A 67 -9.70 0.33 -19.26
C TYR A 67 -8.76 -0.71 -19.91
N VAL A 68 -8.48 -0.53 -21.21
CA VAL A 68 -7.57 -1.41 -21.96
C VAL A 68 -6.12 -1.25 -21.51
N ASP A 69 -5.67 -0.02 -21.24
CA ASP A 69 -4.32 0.24 -20.74
C ASP A 69 -4.15 -0.27 -19.30
N LEU A 70 -5.19 -0.14 -18.47
CA LEU A 70 -5.22 -0.70 -17.12
C LEU A 70 -5.06 -2.22 -17.16
N ILE A 71 -5.78 -2.91 -18.06
CA ILE A 71 -5.62 -4.35 -18.32
C ILE A 71 -4.17 -4.69 -18.71
N HIS A 72 -3.58 -3.91 -19.62
CA HIS A 72 -2.22 -4.15 -20.09
C HIS A 72 -1.20 -4.01 -18.97
N ASP A 73 -1.33 -3.00 -18.11
CA ASP A 73 -0.43 -2.78 -16.99
C ASP A 73 -0.57 -3.83 -15.89
N ILE A 74 -1.79 -4.27 -15.57
CA ILE A 74 -2.00 -5.38 -14.64
C ILE A 74 -1.40 -6.67 -15.20
N ASN A 75 -1.63 -7.00 -16.47
CA ASN A 75 -1.04 -8.19 -17.09
C ASN A 75 0.49 -8.12 -17.10
N ARG A 76 1.07 -6.96 -17.38
CA ARG A 76 2.52 -6.73 -17.31
C ARG A 76 3.06 -7.00 -15.91
N ALA A 77 2.38 -6.50 -14.87
CA ALA A 77 2.74 -6.74 -13.49
C ALA A 77 2.60 -8.22 -13.10
N LEU A 78 1.53 -8.89 -13.53
CA LEU A 78 1.31 -10.32 -13.28
C LEU A 78 2.39 -11.20 -13.95
N ARG A 79 2.83 -10.86 -15.16
CA ARG A 79 3.92 -11.60 -15.87
C ARG A 79 5.25 -11.54 -15.13
N LYS A 80 5.56 -10.41 -14.48
CA LYS A 80 6.76 -10.25 -13.64
C LYS A 80 6.67 -10.92 -12.27
N THR A 81 5.51 -11.49 -11.94
CA THR A 81 5.27 -12.12 -10.64
C THR A 81 5.64 -13.58 -10.68
N GLU A 82 6.26 -14.07 -9.61
CA GLU A 82 6.42 -15.50 -9.38
C GLU A 82 5.09 -16.25 -9.58
N ILE A 83 5.15 -17.39 -10.28
CA ILE A 83 3.97 -18.16 -10.68
C ILE A 83 3.07 -18.51 -9.50
N ARG A 84 3.65 -18.91 -8.36
CA ARG A 84 2.91 -19.24 -7.13
C ARG A 84 2.17 -18.04 -6.58
N THR A 85 2.86 -16.92 -6.39
CA THR A 85 2.25 -15.67 -5.88
C THR A 85 1.12 -15.18 -6.80
N ARG A 86 1.30 -15.25 -8.11
CA ARG A 86 0.25 -14.92 -9.09
C ARG A 86 -0.96 -15.85 -8.95
N HIS A 87 -0.74 -17.16 -8.86
CA HIS A 87 -1.79 -18.15 -8.69
C HIS A 87 -2.59 -17.92 -7.41
N ASP A 88 -1.91 -17.77 -6.28
CA ASP A 88 -2.53 -17.53 -4.97
C ASP A 88 -3.36 -16.23 -4.97
N THR A 89 -2.86 -15.21 -5.67
CA THR A 89 -3.61 -13.96 -5.85
C THR A 89 -4.89 -14.17 -6.66
N LEU A 90 -4.83 -14.88 -7.79
CA LEU A 90 -6.01 -15.14 -8.61
C LEU A 90 -7.07 -15.97 -7.87
N ILE A 91 -6.64 -16.98 -7.09
CA ILE A 91 -7.50 -17.74 -6.18
C ILE A 91 -8.19 -16.82 -5.18
N TRP A 92 -7.46 -15.88 -4.62
CA TRP A 92 -8.03 -14.95 -3.66
C TRP A 92 -9.17 -14.13 -4.25
N PHE A 93 -9.00 -13.57 -5.46
CA PHE A 93 -10.06 -12.80 -6.12
C PHE A 93 -11.30 -13.64 -6.42
N ASP A 94 -11.10 -14.89 -6.87
CA ASP A 94 -12.22 -15.80 -7.16
C ASP A 94 -12.99 -16.12 -5.88
N ARG A 95 -12.30 -16.53 -4.81
CA ARG A 95 -12.92 -16.85 -3.52
C ARG A 95 -13.61 -15.66 -2.88
N ALA A 96 -12.98 -14.48 -2.90
CA ALA A 96 -13.55 -13.26 -2.36
C ALA A 96 -14.83 -12.87 -3.11
N ALA A 97 -14.87 -13.07 -4.43
CA ALA A 97 -16.05 -12.84 -5.23
C ALA A 97 -17.14 -13.87 -4.97
N GLU A 98 -16.81 -15.17 -4.95
CA GLU A 98 -17.76 -16.25 -4.64
C GLU A 98 -18.41 -16.09 -3.27
N SER A 99 -17.63 -15.64 -2.27
CA SER A 99 -18.14 -15.42 -0.92
C SER A 99 -18.83 -14.08 -0.73
N HIS A 100 -18.99 -13.26 -1.78
CA HIS A 100 -19.48 -11.89 -1.68
C HIS A 100 -18.77 -11.09 -0.58
N ARG A 101 -17.44 -11.22 -0.48
CA ARG A 101 -16.66 -10.52 0.53
C ARG A 101 -16.83 -9.02 0.37
N GLU A 102 -17.09 -8.32 1.46
CA GLU A 102 -17.15 -6.85 1.46
C GLU A 102 -15.75 -6.27 1.56
N ILE A 103 -15.51 -5.17 0.85
CA ILE A 103 -14.25 -4.43 0.89
C ILE A 103 -14.50 -2.94 1.04
N CYS A 104 -13.51 -2.23 1.57
CA CYS A 104 -13.46 -0.78 1.58
C CYS A 104 -12.17 -0.27 0.95
N TRP A 105 -12.22 0.92 0.37
CA TRP A 105 -11.05 1.66 -0.09
C TRP A 105 -11.29 3.16 0.11
N SER A 106 -10.24 3.94 0.26
CA SER A 106 -10.37 5.40 0.32
C SER A 106 -10.20 5.96 -1.09
N GLU A 107 -11.27 6.51 -1.66
CA GLU A 107 -11.27 7.09 -3.02
C GLU A 107 -10.19 8.17 -3.17
N SER A 108 -10.06 9.05 -2.18
CA SER A 108 -9.04 10.10 -2.16
C SER A 108 -7.60 9.59 -2.10
N ASN A 109 -7.39 8.34 -1.65
CA ASN A 109 -6.06 7.74 -1.54
C ASN A 109 -5.71 6.81 -2.71
N VAL A 110 -6.60 6.59 -3.68
CA VAL A 110 -6.34 5.67 -4.80
C VAL A 110 -5.11 6.11 -5.60
N GLY A 111 -5.05 7.38 -5.98
CA GLY A 111 -3.90 7.92 -6.74
C GLY A 111 -2.59 7.84 -5.97
N LYS A 112 -2.58 8.26 -4.71
CA LYS A 112 -1.41 8.16 -3.83
C LYS A 112 -0.93 6.71 -3.72
N ASN A 113 -1.86 5.78 -3.50
CA ASN A 113 -1.56 4.35 -3.40
C ASN A 113 -0.98 3.76 -4.70
N ILE A 114 -1.45 4.19 -5.88
CA ILE A 114 -0.86 3.81 -7.18
C ILE A 114 0.56 4.36 -7.31
N MET A 115 0.78 5.62 -6.91
CA MET A 115 2.08 6.27 -7.01
C MET A 115 3.14 5.66 -6.10
N GLU A 116 2.77 5.19 -4.91
CA GLU A 116 3.68 4.67 -3.88
C GLU A 116 3.98 3.16 -4.01
N HIS A 117 3.29 2.43 -4.89
CA HIS A 117 3.53 1.01 -5.13
C HIS A 117 4.25 0.73 -6.45
N ASP A 118 5.12 -0.28 -6.46
CA ASP A 118 5.98 -0.63 -7.60
C ASP A 118 5.20 -0.87 -8.91
N ASN A 119 3.97 -1.36 -8.80
CA ASN A 119 3.09 -1.59 -9.95
C ASN A 119 1.62 -1.51 -9.55
N ILE A 120 0.75 -1.36 -10.56
CA ILE A 120 -0.71 -1.24 -10.36
C ILE A 120 -1.31 -2.44 -9.62
N MET A 121 -0.77 -3.63 -9.83
CA MET A 121 -1.22 -4.84 -9.15
C MET A 121 -0.92 -4.78 -7.64
N ALA A 122 0.26 -4.32 -7.26
CA ALA A 122 0.61 -4.06 -5.87
C ALA A 122 -0.33 -3.01 -5.25
N ALA A 123 -0.65 -1.95 -5.98
CA ALA A 123 -1.59 -0.94 -5.52
C ALA A 123 -2.98 -1.52 -5.26
N ILE A 124 -3.54 -2.29 -6.21
CA ILE A 124 -4.87 -2.93 -6.06
C ILE A 124 -4.92 -3.81 -4.81
N LEU A 125 -3.91 -4.65 -4.60
CA LEU A 125 -3.88 -5.56 -3.44
C LEU A 125 -3.80 -4.83 -2.10
N ASN A 126 -3.21 -3.64 -2.07
CA ASN A 126 -3.05 -2.86 -0.84
C ASN A 126 -4.15 -1.83 -0.60
N ILE A 127 -4.95 -1.49 -1.61
CA ILE A 127 -6.05 -0.53 -1.41
C ILE A 127 -7.31 -1.16 -0.82
N MET A 128 -7.49 -2.47 -1.03
CA MET A 128 -8.64 -3.21 -0.53
C MET A 128 -8.46 -3.52 0.96
N THR A 129 -9.39 -3.04 1.76
CA THR A 129 -9.34 -3.17 3.23
C THR A 129 -10.57 -3.85 3.79
N ASP A 130 -10.39 -4.53 4.92
CA ASP A 130 -11.46 -5.15 5.68
C ASP A 130 -12.34 -4.07 6.35
N PRO A 131 -13.66 -4.00 6.04
CA PRO A 131 -14.57 -3.04 6.66
C PRO A 131 -14.55 -3.04 8.19
N SER A 132 -14.37 -4.22 8.82
CA SER A 132 -14.36 -4.35 10.28
C SER A 132 -13.17 -3.63 10.93
N SER A 133 -12.03 -3.55 10.25
CA SER A 133 -10.85 -2.86 10.75
C SER A 133 -11.05 -1.35 10.82
N ILE A 134 -11.75 -0.78 9.83
CA ILE A 134 -12.05 0.64 9.77
C ILE A 134 -13.02 1.04 10.89
N GLN A 135 -14.04 0.21 11.14
CA GLN A 135 -15.04 0.47 12.18
C GLN A 135 -14.44 0.43 13.59
N ASN A 136 -13.53 -0.51 13.84
CA ASN A 136 -12.98 -0.74 15.18
C ASN A 136 -11.74 0.11 15.50
N GLU A 137 -10.84 0.30 14.52
CA GLU A 137 -9.54 0.93 14.73
C GLU A 137 -9.38 2.26 13.99
N GLY A 138 -10.29 2.55 13.06
CA GLY A 138 -10.23 3.74 12.21
C GLY A 138 -9.14 3.67 11.12
N LEU A 139 -8.37 2.58 11.03
CA LEU A 139 -7.34 2.36 10.02
C LEU A 139 -7.63 1.07 9.24
N GLY A 140 -7.58 1.15 7.92
CA GLY A 140 -7.85 0.01 7.05
C GLY A 140 -6.73 -1.04 7.11
N ARG A 141 -7.11 -2.29 7.37
CA ARG A 141 -6.22 -3.44 7.30
C ARG A 141 -6.40 -4.20 6.00
N VAL A 142 -5.30 -4.63 5.39
CA VAL A 142 -5.32 -5.53 4.22
C VAL A 142 -5.76 -6.93 4.63
N PHE A 143 -6.25 -7.68 3.66
CA PHE A 143 -6.53 -9.10 3.87
C PHE A 143 -5.23 -9.91 3.92
N PHE A 144 -4.98 -10.59 5.05
CA PHE A 144 -3.72 -11.30 5.33
C PHE A 144 -3.41 -12.46 4.39
N ASP A 145 -4.42 -12.97 3.69
CA ASP A 145 -4.32 -14.07 2.72
C ASP A 145 -3.76 -13.62 1.36
N VAL A 146 -3.45 -12.32 1.20
CA VAL A 146 -2.84 -11.77 0.00
C VAL A 146 -1.38 -11.41 0.25
N ASN A 147 -0.48 -11.89 -0.61
CA ASN A 147 0.93 -11.48 -0.58
C ASN A 147 1.04 -10.00 -0.99
N SER A 148 1.07 -9.12 0.01
CA SER A 148 1.07 -7.68 -0.18
C SER A 148 2.43 -7.22 -0.70
N ARG A 149 2.45 -6.76 -1.95
CA ARG A 149 3.67 -6.47 -2.73
C ARG A 149 4.42 -5.22 -2.29
N LEU A 150 5.59 -5.03 -2.91
CA LEU A 150 6.60 -4.01 -2.64
C LEU A 150 6.11 -2.58 -2.94
N LEU A 151 6.51 -1.67 -2.06
CA LEU A 151 6.47 -0.23 -2.29
C LEU A 151 7.54 0.14 -3.32
N LYS A 152 7.36 1.30 -3.98
CA LYS A 152 8.42 1.89 -4.79
C LYS A 152 9.65 2.20 -3.95
N THR A 153 10.82 1.86 -4.47
CA THR A 153 12.10 2.24 -3.86
C THR A 153 12.59 3.59 -4.36
N ASP A 154 12.09 4.03 -5.52
CA ASP A 154 12.46 5.28 -6.21
C ASP A 154 11.53 6.47 -5.87
N ALA A 155 10.69 6.33 -4.85
CA ALA A 155 9.75 7.34 -4.42
C ALA A 155 9.72 7.47 -2.89
N PRO A 156 9.52 8.70 -2.35
CA PRO A 156 9.34 8.88 -0.93
C PRO A 156 7.93 8.50 -0.50
N HIS A 157 7.82 7.84 0.65
CA HIS A 157 6.54 7.50 1.27
C HIS A 157 6.28 8.49 2.39
N CYS A 158 5.37 9.42 2.17
CA CYS A 158 5.16 10.55 3.08
C CYS A 158 3.81 10.51 3.78
N LEU A 159 3.85 10.80 5.08
CA LEU A 159 2.68 11.10 5.89
C LEU A 159 2.63 12.60 6.14
N ARG A 160 1.57 13.25 5.66
CA ARG A 160 1.39 14.70 5.75
C ARG A 160 0.28 15.06 6.74
N PRO A 161 0.35 16.20 7.44
CA PRO A 161 -0.68 16.61 8.40
C PRO A 161 -2.09 16.68 7.83
N GLU A 162 -2.22 16.91 6.52
CA GLU A 162 -3.49 16.95 5.80
C GLU A 162 -4.06 15.56 5.47
N ASP A 163 -3.26 14.48 5.62
CA ASP A 163 -3.75 13.12 5.44
C ASP A 163 -4.78 12.79 6.54
N ASN A 164 -5.96 12.31 6.14
CA ASN A 164 -7.06 11.97 7.07
C ASN A 164 -6.67 10.97 8.18
N ASP A 165 -5.62 10.18 7.94
CA ASP A 165 -5.12 9.16 8.85
C ASP A 165 -3.88 9.59 9.64
N TYR A 166 -3.39 10.83 9.48
CA TYR A 166 -2.17 11.33 10.15
C TYR A 166 -2.19 11.09 11.66
N ALA A 167 -3.25 11.56 12.34
CA ALA A 167 -3.36 11.46 13.79
C ALA A 167 -3.42 10.00 14.26
N LYS A 168 -4.13 9.13 13.53
CA LYS A 168 -4.29 7.71 13.87
C LYS A 168 -2.96 6.96 13.71
N ILE A 169 -2.24 7.20 12.62
CA ILE A 169 -0.94 6.60 12.33
C ILE A 169 0.11 7.08 13.34
N SER A 170 0.13 8.40 13.61
CA SER A 170 1.01 8.98 14.63
C SER A 170 0.75 8.35 16.00
N ASN A 171 -0.52 8.19 16.40
CA ASN A 171 -0.88 7.55 17.65
C ASN A 171 -0.49 6.07 17.69
N LEU A 172 -0.74 5.31 16.63
CA LEU A 172 -0.35 3.89 16.53
C LEU A 172 1.15 3.69 16.80
N ILE A 173 2.01 4.48 16.15
CA ILE A 173 3.46 4.39 16.29
C ILE A 173 3.89 4.82 17.71
N LYS A 174 3.32 5.90 18.24
CA LYS A 174 3.62 6.40 19.59
C LYS A 174 3.20 5.40 20.67
N THR A 175 2.00 4.85 20.58
CA THR A 175 1.49 3.83 21.51
C THR A 175 2.37 2.60 21.49
N TYR A 176 2.73 2.09 20.30
CA TYR A 176 3.64 0.94 20.20
C TYR A 176 4.96 1.20 20.93
N TYR A 177 5.58 2.37 20.69
CA TYR A 177 6.83 2.76 21.35
C TYR A 177 6.70 2.80 22.88
N LEU A 178 5.60 3.35 23.40
CA LEU A 178 5.36 3.43 24.85
C LEU A 178 5.15 2.06 25.50
N GLU A 179 4.36 1.20 24.85
CA GLU A 179 4.02 -0.14 25.37
C GLU A 179 5.20 -1.12 25.34
N HIS A 180 6.10 -0.96 24.36
CA HIS A 180 7.21 -1.87 24.12
C HIS A 180 8.57 -1.26 24.49
N TYR A 181 8.59 -0.18 25.27
CA TYR A 181 9.81 0.49 25.68
C TYR A 181 10.76 -0.49 26.42
N ASN A 182 11.93 -0.76 25.83
CA ASN A 182 12.96 -1.74 26.23
C ASN A 182 12.70 -3.21 25.88
N LYS A 183 11.62 -3.51 25.16
CA LYS A 183 11.32 -4.86 24.63
C LYS A 183 11.08 -4.83 23.12
N GLU A 184 11.42 -3.71 22.47
CA GLU A 184 11.24 -3.53 21.05
C GLU A 184 12.05 -4.56 20.27
N THR A 185 11.38 -5.32 19.40
CA THR A 185 12.02 -6.20 18.43
C THR A 185 11.58 -5.78 17.04
N VAL A 186 12.49 -5.89 16.07
CA VAL A 186 12.17 -5.59 14.67
C VAL A 186 10.99 -6.44 14.19
N ASP A 187 11.00 -7.72 14.51
CA ASP A 187 9.96 -8.65 14.06
C ASP A 187 8.60 -8.35 14.72
N GLY A 188 8.59 -8.09 16.04
CA GLY A 188 7.36 -7.73 16.74
C GLY A 188 6.73 -6.45 16.17
N PHE A 189 7.55 -5.43 15.87
CA PHE A 189 7.04 -4.19 15.29
C PHE A 189 6.55 -4.39 13.86
N ARG A 190 7.30 -5.13 13.04
CA ARG A 190 6.90 -5.48 11.68
C ARG A 190 5.59 -6.25 11.66
N ASP A 191 5.38 -7.15 12.61
CA ASP A 191 4.13 -7.91 12.73
C ASP A 191 2.96 -7.05 13.17
N THR A 192 3.18 -6.08 14.08
CA THR A 192 2.16 -5.07 14.42
C THR A 192 1.74 -4.25 13.21
N LEU A 193 2.69 -3.87 12.35
CA LEU A 193 2.39 -3.02 11.19
C LEU A 193 1.94 -3.79 9.95
N ARG A 194 2.26 -5.08 9.86
CA ARG A 194 1.91 -5.98 8.75
C ARG A 194 0.44 -5.89 8.29
N PRO A 195 -0.58 -5.83 9.17
CA PRO A 195 -1.96 -5.75 8.74
C PRO A 195 -2.34 -4.45 8.01
N TYR A 196 -1.63 -3.33 8.23
CA TYR A 196 -2.16 -2.03 7.78
C TYR A 196 -1.90 -1.77 6.30
N SER A 197 -2.93 -1.25 5.62
CA SER A 197 -2.89 -0.92 4.19
C SER A 197 -2.16 0.37 3.87
N HIS A 198 -2.11 1.32 4.82
CA HIS A 198 -1.61 2.65 4.55
C HIS A 198 -0.14 2.60 4.07
N PRO A 199 0.19 3.14 2.88
CA PRO A 199 1.52 3.01 2.31
C PRO A 199 2.64 3.49 3.24
N PHE A 200 2.44 4.60 3.95
CA PHE A 200 3.40 5.07 4.95
C PHE A 200 3.68 4.03 6.05
N LEU A 201 2.67 3.34 6.59
CA LEU A 201 2.89 2.28 7.59
C LEU A 201 3.64 1.08 7.00
N ARG A 202 3.39 0.78 5.72
CA ARG A 202 4.15 -0.26 5.00
C ARG A 202 5.60 0.19 4.78
N ALA A 203 5.85 1.47 4.53
CA ALA A 203 7.19 2.03 4.42
C ALA A 203 7.90 2.00 5.77
N VAL A 204 7.21 2.32 6.86
CA VAL A 204 7.72 2.18 8.23
C VAL A 204 8.15 0.74 8.49
N ARG A 205 7.28 -0.22 8.17
CA ARG A 205 7.57 -1.66 8.31
C ARG A 205 8.78 -2.08 7.49
N SER A 206 8.85 -1.69 6.22
CA SER A 206 9.97 -2.02 5.33
C SER A 206 11.28 -1.38 5.78
N ALA A 207 11.21 -0.16 6.31
CA ALA A 207 12.36 0.57 6.83
C ALA A 207 12.82 0.09 8.20
N SER A 208 12.03 -0.71 8.92
CA SER A 208 12.42 -1.26 10.22
C SER A 208 13.46 -2.36 10.04
N GLN A 209 14.74 -2.09 10.34
CA GLN A 209 15.85 -3.03 10.14
C GLN A 209 16.69 -3.16 11.42
N ASN A 210 17.37 -4.30 11.60
CA ASN A 210 18.27 -4.51 12.74
C ASN A 210 19.48 -3.57 12.69
N SER A 211 19.99 -3.32 11.49
CA SER A 211 21.14 -2.47 11.19
C SER A 211 20.87 -1.67 9.94
N TYR A 212 21.46 -0.49 9.85
CA TYR A 212 21.38 0.41 8.72
C TYR A 212 22.80 0.71 8.24
N THR A 213 22.96 1.01 6.96
CA THR A 213 24.27 1.30 6.38
C THR A 213 24.32 2.76 5.99
N CYS A 214 25.37 3.43 6.46
CA CYS A 214 25.78 4.75 6.01
C CYS A 214 27.23 4.68 5.52
N THR A 215 27.47 5.17 4.31
CA THR A 215 28.78 5.22 3.65
C THR A 215 29.41 6.62 3.62
N ALA A 216 28.59 7.67 3.66
CA ALA A 216 28.97 9.07 3.71
C ALA A 216 29.31 9.46 5.16
N THR A 217 30.60 9.64 5.43
CA THR A 217 31.11 9.90 6.78
C THR A 217 30.55 11.16 7.45
N ASP A 218 30.06 12.14 6.67
CA ASP A 218 29.68 13.46 7.18
C ASP A 218 28.16 13.73 7.20
N ASP A 219 27.33 12.96 6.49
CA ASP A 219 25.93 13.36 6.22
C ASP A 219 24.83 12.53 6.93
N CYS A 220 25.11 11.30 7.38
CA CYS A 220 24.05 10.41 7.86
C CYS A 220 23.65 10.58 9.33
N HIS A 221 24.57 11.06 10.18
CA HIS A 221 24.38 11.17 11.63
C HIS A 221 24.05 12.60 12.06
N ILE A 222 23.67 13.43 11.10
CA ILE A 222 23.13 14.75 11.37
C ILE A 222 21.85 14.57 12.20
N PRO A 223 21.62 15.38 13.25
CA PRO A 223 20.36 15.33 13.97
C PRO A 223 19.17 15.47 13.02
N LEU A 224 18.13 14.64 13.25
CA LEU A 224 16.89 14.69 12.48
C LEU A 224 16.37 16.14 12.36
N ARG A 225 16.34 16.65 11.13
CA ARG A 225 15.97 18.04 10.79
C ARG A 225 15.29 18.08 9.42
N PHE A 226 14.54 19.14 9.14
CA PHE A 226 13.79 19.24 7.88
C PHE A 226 14.69 19.29 6.66
N GLY A 227 14.32 18.54 5.63
CA GLY A 227 14.99 18.52 4.33
C GLY A 227 16.36 17.87 4.33
N HIS A 228 16.76 17.24 5.43
CA HIS A 228 18.02 16.52 5.52
C HIS A 228 17.78 15.05 5.80
N LEU A 229 18.54 14.23 5.08
CA LEU A 229 18.59 12.80 5.24
C LEU A 229 19.02 12.43 6.67
N TYR A 230 18.24 11.56 7.31
CA TYR A 230 18.62 10.87 8.52
C TYR A 230 18.71 9.37 8.25
N VAL A 231 19.87 8.76 8.52
CA VAL A 231 20.02 7.30 8.49
C VAL A 231 20.15 6.81 9.93
N PRO A 232 19.22 5.97 10.42
CA PRO A 232 19.29 5.43 11.76
C PRO A 232 20.56 4.63 12.00
N THR A 233 20.97 4.49 13.25
CA THR A 233 22.10 3.60 13.64
C THR A 233 21.67 2.17 13.92
N GLY A 234 20.39 1.94 14.14
CA GLY A 234 19.78 0.65 14.47
C GLY A 234 18.28 0.81 14.73
N PHE A 235 17.58 -0.31 14.93
CA PHE A 235 16.12 -0.30 15.05
C PHE A 235 15.58 0.62 16.16
N ARG A 236 16.24 0.61 17.34
CA ARG A 236 15.83 1.45 18.46
C ARG A 236 15.94 2.93 18.13
N ASP A 237 17.04 3.33 17.50
CA ASP A 237 17.25 4.71 17.07
C ASP A 237 16.23 5.11 16.00
N TYR A 238 15.97 4.24 15.02
CA TYR A 238 14.91 4.43 14.03
C TYR A 238 13.56 4.73 14.68
N LEU A 239 13.14 3.89 15.63
CA LEU A 239 11.84 4.04 16.29
C LEU A 239 11.76 5.31 17.13
N ILE A 240 12.82 5.67 17.86
CA ILE A 240 12.91 6.92 18.64
C ILE A 240 12.75 8.13 17.71
N LYS A 241 13.45 8.13 16.58
CA LYS A 241 13.47 9.25 15.63
C LYS A 241 12.17 9.36 14.86
N LEU A 242 11.58 8.24 14.43
CA LEU A 242 10.26 8.22 13.82
C LEU A 242 9.20 8.75 14.78
N ARG A 243 9.20 8.30 16.05
CA ARG A 243 8.26 8.80 17.06
C ARG A 243 8.45 10.30 17.29
N ALA A 244 9.69 10.79 17.38
CA ALA A 244 9.99 12.21 17.54
C ALA A 244 9.56 13.03 16.30
N ALA A 245 9.75 12.51 15.09
CA ALA A 245 9.32 13.15 13.84
C ALA A 245 7.80 13.37 13.79
N LEU A 246 7.04 12.45 14.40
CA LEU A 246 5.58 12.45 14.45
C LEU A 246 5.00 13.21 15.65
N ASP A 247 5.84 13.71 16.57
CA ASP A 247 5.39 14.56 17.70
C ASP A 247 4.81 15.89 17.23
N PRO A 248 5.47 16.68 16.35
CA PRO A 248 4.86 17.82 15.71
C PRO A 248 3.94 17.42 14.54
N PRO A 249 2.93 18.23 14.19
CA PRO A 249 2.09 18.02 13.01
C PRO A 249 2.78 18.52 11.74
N VAL A 250 3.82 17.81 11.28
CA VAL A 250 4.62 18.17 10.09
C VAL A 250 4.82 16.95 9.19
N PRO A 251 5.13 17.14 7.90
CA PRO A 251 5.38 16.03 7.00
C PRO A 251 6.55 15.14 7.45
N VAL A 252 6.35 13.83 7.41
CA VAL A 252 7.39 12.82 7.67
C VAL A 252 7.46 11.89 6.47
N CYS A 253 8.65 11.70 5.91
CA CYS A 253 8.89 10.88 4.74
C CYS A 253 9.89 9.77 5.03
N ILE A 254 9.64 8.60 4.44
CA ILE A 254 10.51 7.44 4.49
C ILE A 254 10.92 7.07 3.07
N THR A 255 12.22 6.86 2.86
CA THR A 255 12.77 6.40 1.58
C THR A 255 13.32 4.99 1.73
N LEU A 256 13.07 4.15 0.73
CA LEU A 256 13.54 2.76 0.65
C LEU A 256 14.64 2.57 -0.41
N GLY A 257 15.11 3.66 -0.99
CA GLY A 257 16.07 3.74 -2.10
C GLY A 257 16.26 5.21 -2.50
N ASP A 258 16.74 5.46 -3.72
CA ASP A 258 16.96 6.81 -4.23
C ASP A 258 15.66 7.54 -4.55
N ALA A 259 15.35 8.56 -3.76
CA ALA A 259 14.12 9.30 -3.90
C ALA A 259 14.31 10.75 -3.49
N LYS A 260 13.74 11.66 -4.28
CA LYS A 260 13.72 13.08 -3.96
C LYS A 260 12.69 13.38 -2.87
N VAL A 261 13.14 13.87 -1.73
CA VAL A 261 12.29 14.21 -0.58
C VAL A 261 12.03 15.72 -0.49
N PRO A 262 10.79 16.16 -0.18
CA PRO A 262 10.50 17.58 0.07
C PRO A 262 11.32 18.17 1.23
N SER A 263 11.81 19.40 1.05
CA SER A 263 12.69 20.07 2.04
C SER A 263 11.99 20.48 3.33
N ASP A 264 10.66 20.48 3.34
CA ASP A 264 9.78 20.82 4.47
C ASP A 264 9.35 19.60 5.30
N SER A 265 10.01 18.46 5.08
CA SER A 265 9.69 17.19 5.76
C SER A 265 10.85 16.65 6.58
N TYR A 266 10.54 15.91 7.64
CA TYR A 266 11.51 15.01 8.26
C TYR A 266 11.76 13.83 7.31
N TRP A 267 13.02 13.50 7.08
CA TRP A 267 13.42 12.46 6.14
C TRP A 267 14.21 11.36 6.85
N ILE A 268 13.67 10.15 6.88
CA ILE A 268 14.37 8.95 7.36
C ILE A 268 14.58 7.98 6.20
N SER A 269 15.81 7.51 5.99
CA SER A 269 16.14 6.52 4.96
C SER A 269 16.72 5.24 5.54
N ILE A 270 16.62 4.15 4.79
CA ILE A 270 17.28 2.88 5.11
C ILE A 270 18.77 2.87 4.73
N SER A 271 19.19 3.73 3.80
CA SER A 271 20.57 3.91 3.36
C SER A 271 20.82 5.33 2.87
N ASP A 272 22.08 5.70 2.79
CA ASP A 272 22.58 6.89 2.08
C ASP A 272 23.15 6.58 0.69
N THR A 273 23.40 5.30 0.39
CA THR A 273 23.79 4.84 -0.93
C THR A 273 22.57 4.84 -1.83
N PHE A 274 22.66 5.67 -2.86
CA PHE A 274 21.74 5.75 -3.99
C PHE A 274 22.52 5.23 -5.21
N GLU A 275 22.22 4.00 -5.66
CA GLU A 275 22.78 3.43 -6.89
C GLU A 275 21.99 3.90 -8.12
#